data_AF-A0A6C0CNM2-F1
#
_entry.id   AF-A0A6C0CNM2-F1
#
_cell.length_a   1.000
_cell.length_b   1.000
_cell.length_c   1.000
_cell.angle_alpha   90.00
_cell.angle_beta   90.00
_cell.angle_gamma   90.00
#
_symmetry.space_group_name_H-M   'P 1'
#
loop_
_entity.id
_entity.type
_entity.pdbx_description
1 polymer ?
#
loop_
_entity_poly.entity_id
_entity_poly.type
_entity_poly.pdbx_seq_one_letter_code
_entity_poly.pdbx_strand_id
1 'polypeptide(L)'
;MSKATSILLKAFNKHIFDFLKDIQSIFPENTEIKNSIDYLETLKTANPTLMIKIWYKFIYSPYSEPIDKGNIDFFLEKDYSQDLRNLPQSDKILEVIDNSLREPLKKMDGENKAKCIKHIQLISTISSKYMEEKNEK
;
A
#
# COMPACT_ATOMS: atom_id res chain seq x y z
N MET A 1 -1.07 21.80 5.45
CA MET A 1 -1.97 20.62 5.38
C MET A 1 -3.22 20.96 6.19
N SER A 2 -4.43 20.73 5.68
CA SER A 2 -5.67 20.93 6.46
C SER A 2 -5.80 19.91 7.60
N LYS A 3 -6.70 20.19 8.54
CA LYS A 3 -7.07 19.22 9.58
C LYS A 3 -7.57 17.91 8.96
N ALA A 4 -8.39 17.99 7.91
CA ALA A 4 -8.91 16.83 7.18
C ALA A 4 -7.80 16.00 6.51
N THR A 5 -6.91 16.63 5.74
CA THR A 5 -5.75 15.93 5.12
C THR A 5 -4.83 15.31 6.16
N SER A 6 -4.66 15.93 7.33
CA SER A 6 -3.86 15.35 8.43
C SER A 6 -4.51 14.11 9.05
N ILE A 7 -5.84 14.09 9.19
CA ILE A 7 -6.60 12.93 9.67
C ILE A 7 -6.51 11.78 8.68
N LEU A 8 -6.76 12.05 7.40
CA LEU A 8 -6.68 11.06 6.32
C LEU A 8 -5.28 10.45 6.22
N LEU A 9 -4.24 11.27 6.32
CA LEU A 9 -2.86 10.81 6.32
C LEU A 9 -2.56 9.85 7.48
N LYS A 10 -2.98 10.22 8.70
CA LYS A 10 -2.82 9.36 9.88
C LYS A 10 -3.58 8.04 9.74
N ALA A 11 -4.80 8.10 9.25
CA ALA A 11 -5.62 6.91 9.00
C ALA A 11 -4.98 5.99 7.97
N PHE A 12 -4.54 6.53 6.82
CA PHE A 12 -3.85 5.75 5.79
C PHE A 12 -2.61 5.08 6.35
N ASN A 13 -1.72 5.84 7.00
CA ASN A 13 -0.49 5.31 7.55
C ASN A 13 -0.79 4.23 8.60
N LYS A 14 -1.79 4.41 9.46
CA LYS A 14 -2.19 3.35 10.40
C LYS A 14 -2.63 2.08 9.65
N HIS A 15 -3.58 2.20 8.73
CA HIS A 15 -4.19 1.04 8.08
C HIS A 15 -3.24 0.29 7.14
N ILE A 16 -2.28 0.96 6.50
CA ILE A 16 -1.28 0.27 5.68
C ILE A 16 -0.32 -0.57 6.54
N PHE A 17 0.05 -0.11 7.75
CA PHE A 17 0.87 -0.92 8.66
C PHE A 17 0.06 -2.03 9.31
N ASP A 18 -1.21 -1.79 9.67
CA ASP A 18 -2.10 -2.85 10.16
C ASP A 18 -2.24 -3.95 9.08
N PHE A 19 -2.44 -3.56 7.81
CA PHE A 19 -2.47 -4.49 6.68
C PHE A 19 -1.19 -5.34 6.55
N LEU A 20 -0.01 -4.70 6.59
CA LEU A 20 1.26 -5.43 6.49
C LEU A 20 1.48 -6.38 7.68
N LYS A 21 1.06 -5.99 8.88
CA LYS A 21 1.13 -6.85 10.08
C LYS A 21 0.17 -8.03 9.99
N ASP A 22 -1.01 -7.84 9.40
CA ASP A 22 -1.93 -8.95 9.15
C ASP A 22 -1.33 -9.95 8.16
N ILE A 23 -0.69 -9.48 7.08
CA ILE A 23 0.07 -10.35 6.16
C ILE A 23 1.19 -11.08 6.92
N GLN A 24 1.97 -10.37 7.74
CA GLN A 24 3.04 -10.96 8.55
C GLN A 24 2.51 -12.06 9.48
N SER A 25 1.34 -11.88 10.08
CA SER A 25 0.73 -12.87 10.96
C SER A 25 0.34 -14.17 10.24
N ILE A 26 0.01 -14.07 8.94
CA ILE A 26 -0.32 -15.21 8.08
C ILE A 26 0.96 -15.93 7.61
N PHE A 27 2.05 -15.19 7.42
CA PHE A 27 3.34 -15.71 6.97
C PHE A 27 4.46 -15.42 7.99
N PRO A 28 4.38 -15.97 9.22
CA PRO A 28 5.29 -15.62 10.30
C PRO A 28 6.75 -16.01 10.03
N GLU A 29 6.98 -17.05 9.23
CA GLU A 29 8.31 -17.53 8.84
C GLU A 29 8.99 -16.64 7.79
N ASN A 30 8.24 -15.75 7.12
CA ASN A 30 8.80 -14.86 6.11
C ASN A 30 9.36 -13.59 6.76
N THR A 31 10.64 -13.63 7.11
CA THR A 31 11.36 -12.52 7.75
C THR A 31 11.44 -11.26 6.87
N GLU A 32 11.30 -11.38 5.55
CA GLU A 32 11.34 -10.24 4.63
C GLU A 32 10.16 -9.29 4.82
N ILE A 33 9.00 -9.81 5.27
CA ILE A 33 7.83 -8.99 5.60
C ILE A 33 8.15 -8.07 6.77
N LYS A 34 8.82 -8.61 7.80
CA LYS A 34 9.25 -7.82 8.96
C LYS A 34 10.24 -6.72 8.55
N ASN A 35 11.27 -7.10 7.79
CA ASN A 35 12.28 -6.16 7.29
C ASN A 35 11.65 -5.03 6.47
N SER A 36 10.65 -5.37 5.66
CA SER A 36 9.91 -4.41 4.85
C SER A 36 9.07 -3.46 5.69
N ILE A 37 8.41 -3.96 6.75
CA ILE A 37 7.69 -3.11 7.70
C ILE A 37 8.64 -2.10 8.37
N ASP A 38 9.77 -2.56 8.90
CA ASP A 38 10.75 -1.69 9.57
C ASP A 38 11.31 -0.63 8.61
N TYR A 39 11.56 -1.01 7.36
CA TYR A 39 11.97 -0.08 6.31
C TYR A 39 10.90 0.97 5.99
N LEU A 40 9.64 0.54 5.82
CA LEU A 40 8.53 1.45 5.55
C LEU A 40 8.27 2.38 6.74
N GLU A 41 8.47 1.94 7.98
CA GLU A 41 8.39 2.81 9.16
C GLU A 41 9.45 3.92 9.13
N THR A 42 10.68 3.59 8.71
CA THR A 42 11.75 4.56 8.49
C THR A 42 11.37 5.55 7.38
N LEU A 43 10.84 5.06 6.25
CA LEU A 43 10.37 5.93 5.16
C LEU A 43 9.22 6.84 5.60
N LYS A 44 8.25 6.34 6.37
CA LYS A 44 7.16 7.15 6.94
C LYS A 44 7.71 8.27 7.82
N THR A 45 8.72 7.97 8.64
CA THR A 45 9.33 8.96 9.55
C THR A 45 10.02 10.07 8.76
N ALA A 46 10.71 9.73 7.67
CA ALA A 46 11.37 10.71 6.81
C ALA A 46 10.36 11.52 5.95
N ASN A 47 9.35 10.86 5.39
CA ASN A 47 8.30 11.50 4.58
C ASN A 47 6.95 10.81 4.80
N PRO A 48 6.11 11.33 5.72
CA PRO A 48 4.86 10.68 6.09
C PRO A 48 3.84 10.65 4.95
N THR A 49 4.00 11.49 3.92
CA THR A 49 3.09 11.57 2.75
C THR A 49 3.50 10.71 1.57
N LEU A 50 4.66 10.06 1.63
CA LEU A 50 5.22 9.35 0.47
C LEU A 50 4.32 8.19 0.05
N MET A 51 3.98 7.31 1.01
CA MET A 51 3.22 6.10 0.73
C MET A 51 1.81 6.38 0.19
N ILE A 52 1.08 7.31 0.81
CA ILE A 52 -0.29 7.66 0.36
C ILE A 52 -0.30 8.21 -1.07
N LYS A 53 0.72 8.98 -1.45
CA LYS A 53 0.85 9.54 -2.80
C LYS A 53 1.22 8.49 -3.84
N ILE A 54 2.19 7.62 -3.52
CA ILE A 54 2.60 6.51 -4.39
C ILE A 54 1.42 5.56 -4.59
N TRP A 55 0.76 5.17 -3.50
CA TRP A 55 -0.39 4.27 -3.53
C TRP A 55 -1.50 4.84 -4.41
N TYR A 56 -1.92 6.08 -4.17
CA TYR A 56 -2.94 6.70 -5.01
C TYR A 56 -2.52 6.75 -6.48
N LYS A 57 -1.31 7.26 -6.78
CA LYS A 57 -0.87 7.52 -8.15
C LYS A 57 -0.73 6.25 -8.99
N PHE A 58 -0.14 5.20 -8.42
CA PHE A 58 0.30 4.03 -9.21
C PHE A 58 -0.57 2.80 -8.99
N ILE A 59 -1.33 2.75 -7.90
CA ILE A 59 -2.19 1.62 -7.54
C ILE A 59 -3.65 2.00 -7.68
N TYR A 60 -4.15 3.02 -6.97
CA TYR A 60 -5.58 3.30 -7.00
C TYR A 60 -6.07 4.02 -8.27
N SER A 61 -5.50 5.19 -8.59
CA SER A 61 -5.96 6.03 -9.70
C SER A 61 -6.07 5.32 -11.06
N PRO A 62 -5.12 4.45 -11.48
CA PRO A 62 -5.24 3.73 -12.76
C PRO A 62 -6.15 2.49 -12.70
N TYR A 63 -6.52 2.02 -11.50
CA TYR A 63 -7.21 0.74 -11.30
C TYR A 63 -8.36 0.86 -10.28
N SER A 64 -9.00 2.02 -10.15
CA SER A 64 -10.01 2.26 -9.13
C SER A 64 -11.20 1.31 -9.28
N GLU A 65 -11.73 1.19 -10.49
CA GLU A 65 -12.87 0.30 -10.80
C GLU A 65 -12.61 -1.18 -10.42
N PRO A 66 -11.52 -1.83 -10.87
CA PRO A 66 -11.25 -3.21 -10.45
C PRO A 66 -11.00 -3.34 -8.95
N ILE A 67 -10.27 -2.39 -8.31
CA ILE A 67 -10.05 -2.40 -6.86
C ILE A 67 -11.37 -2.33 -6.10
N ASP A 68 -12.28 -1.45 -6.50
CA ASP A 68 -13.57 -1.26 -5.85
C ASP A 68 -14.46 -2.51 -5.98
N LYS A 69 -14.31 -3.25 -7.09
CA LYS A 69 -14.93 -4.57 -7.30
C LYS A 69 -14.22 -5.72 -6.57
N GLY A 70 -13.09 -5.45 -5.92
CA GLY A 70 -12.29 -6.45 -5.21
C GLY A 70 -11.38 -7.29 -6.10
N ASN A 71 -11.22 -6.91 -7.37
CA ASN A 71 -10.24 -7.50 -8.27
C ASN A 71 -8.89 -6.81 -8.09
N ILE A 72 -7.86 -7.59 -7.73
CA ILE A 72 -6.49 -7.12 -7.53
C ILE A 72 -5.49 -7.75 -8.51
N ASP A 73 -5.96 -8.39 -9.58
CA ASP A 73 -5.10 -9.15 -10.51
C ASP A 73 -4.04 -8.25 -11.15
N PHE A 74 -4.41 -7.02 -11.51
CA PHE A 74 -3.47 -6.01 -12.01
C PHE A 74 -2.31 -5.76 -11.02
N PHE A 75 -2.60 -5.76 -9.71
CA PHE A 75 -1.62 -5.50 -8.67
C PHE A 75 -0.64 -6.66 -8.56
N LEU A 76 -1.07 -7.88 -8.83
CA LEU A 76 -0.24 -9.09 -8.73
C LEU A 76 0.71 -9.28 -9.92
N GLU A 77 0.41 -8.67 -11.07
CA GLU A 77 1.14 -8.90 -12.34
C GLU A 77 1.92 -7.68 -12.85
N LYS A 78 1.56 -6.46 -12.45
CA LYS A 78 2.17 -5.24 -12.97
C LYS A 78 3.69 -5.16 -12.74
N ASP A 79 4.45 -4.57 -13.65
CA ASP A 79 5.81 -4.13 -13.34
C ASP A 79 5.79 -2.69 -12.81
N TYR A 80 6.23 -2.47 -11.56
CA TYR A 80 6.32 -1.15 -10.94
C TYR A 80 7.70 -0.49 -11.13
N SER A 81 8.65 -1.14 -11.78
CA SER A 81 10.03 -0.64 -11.93
C SER A 81 10.08 0.76 -12.52
N GLN A 82 9.29 1.01 -13.56
CA GLN A 82 9.23 2.31 -14.23
C GLN A 82 8.48 3.36 -13.41
N ASP A 83 7.47 2.96 -12.64
CA ASP A 83 6.68 3.85 -11.80
C ASP A 83 7.54 4.43 -10.65
N LEU A 84 8.45 3.61 -10.11
CA LEU A 84 9.23 3.94 -8.92
C LEU A 84 10.66 4.41 -9.23
N ARG A 85 11.11 4.37 -10.49
CA ARG A 85 12.51 4.67 -10.90
C ARG A 85 13.10 6.00 -10.41
N ASN A 86 12.24 6.98 -10.13
CA ASN A 86 12.66 8.31 -9.68
C ASN A 86 12.66 8.45 -8.14
N LEU A 87 12.29 7.40 -7.41
CA LEU A 87 12.30 7.41 -5.95
C LEU A 87 13.68 7.00 -5.43
N PRO A 88 14.15 7.62 -4.33
CA PRO A 88 15.33 7.12 -3.63
C PRO A 88 15.11 5.66 -3.22
N GLN A 89 16.11 4.81 -3.47
CA GLN A 89 16.07 3.37 -3.15
C GLN A 89 14.87 2.65 -3.80
N SER A 90 14.57 2.98 -5.07
CA SER A 90 13.49 2.36 -5.86
C SER A 90 13.52 0.85 -5.82
N ASP A 91 14.71 0.25 -5.90
CA ASP A 91 14.91 -1.21 -5.90
C ASP A 91 14.40 -1.83 -4.60
N LYS A 92 14.71 -1.19 -3.47
CA LYS A 92 14.23 -1.65 -2.16
C LYS A 92 12.72 -1.50 -2.00
N ILE A 93 12.12 -0.45 -2.59
CA ILE A 93 10.65 -0.28 -2.59
C ILE A 93 10.00 -1.36 -3.47
N LEU A 94 10.61 -1.72 -4.60
CA LEU A 94 10.14 -2.82 -5.45
C LEU A 94 10.19 -4.15 -4.71
N GLU A 95 11.31 -4.47 -4.06
CA GLU A 95 11.46 -5.67 -3.22
C GLU A 95 10.38 -5.73 -2.13
N VAL A 96 10.08 -4.61 -1.48
CA VAL A 96 9.00 -4.54 -0.47
C VAL A 96 7.64 -4.87 -1.09
N ILE A 97 7.33 -4.33 -2.27
CA ILE A 97 6.06 -4.59 -2.95
C ILE A 97 5.95 -6.07 -3.36
N ASP A 98 7.01 -6.63 -3.93
CA ASP A 98 7.00 -8.00 -4.41
C ASP A 98 6.97 -9.01 -3.24
N ASN A 99 7.87 -8.86 -2.27
CA ASN A 99 8.05 -9.84 -1.18
C ASN A 99 7.02 -9.72 -0.05
N SER A 100 6.50 -8.52 0.21
CA SER A 100 5.62 -8.28 1.37
C SER A 100 4.16 -8.07 1.04
N LEU A 101 3.82 -7.88 -0.25
CA LEU A 101 2.45 -7.75 -0.70
C LEU A 101 2.12 -8.81 -1.74
N ARG A 102 2.79 -8.82 -2.89
CA ARG A 102 2.38 -9.64 -4.04
C ARG A 102 2.57 -11.12 -3.82
N GLU A 103 3.77 -11.53 -3.41
CA GLU A 103 4.05 -12.94 -3.15
C GLU A 103 3.12 -13.52 -2.08
N PRO A 104 2.93 -12.88 -0.91
CA PRO A 104 1.94 -13.32 0.07
C PRO A 104 0.55 -13.45 -0.52
N LEU A 105 0.05 -12.42 -1.23
CA LEU A 105 -1.31 -12.42 -1.81
C LEU A 105 -1.52 -13.49 -2.89
N LYS A 106 -0.46 -13.95 -3.57
CA LYS A 106 -0.51 -15.08 -4.51
C LYS A 106 -0.58 -16.43 -3.80
N LYS A 107 0.06 -16.56 -2.64
CA LYS A 107 0.17 -17.80 -1.86
C LYS A 107 -0.96 -17.99 -0.84
N MET A 108 -1.72 -16.93 -0.57
CA MET A 108 -2.75 -16.87 0.47
C MET A 108 -4.04 -17.63 0.05
N ASP A 109 -4.68 -18.29 1.01
CA ASP A 109 -6.00 -18.90 0.80
C ASP A 109 -7.10 -17.86 0.52
N GLY A 110 -8.28 -18.32 0.10
CA GLY A 110 -9.38 -17.44 -0.27
C GLY A 110 -9.92 -16.56 0.85
N GLU A 111 -9.96 -17.04 2.10
CA GLU A 111 -10.51 -16.28 3.23
C GLU A 111 -9.56 -15.15 3.62
N ASN A 112 -8.29 -15.48 3.80
CA ASN A 112 -7.25 -14.52 4.16
C ASN A 112 -7.02 -13.52 3.02
N LYS A 113 -7.08 -13.97 1.76
CA LYS A 113 -6.99 -13.08 0.59
C LYS A 113 -8.18 -12.11 0.54
N ALA A 114 -9.39 -12.56 0.86
CA ALA A 114 -10.57 -11.68 0.93
C ALA A 114 -10.42 -10.61 2.01
N LYS A 115 -9.85 -10.93 3.18
CA LYS A 115 -9.53 -9.94 4.23
C LYS A 115 -8.52 -8.91 3.71
N CYS A 116 -7.44 -9.36 3.07
CA CYS A 116 -6.44 -8.46 2.48
C CYS A 116 -7.01 -7.53 1.41
N ILE A 117 -7.92 -8.04 0.56
CA ILE A 117 -8.63 -7.21 -0.43
C ILE A 117 -9.40 -6.08 0.26
N LYS A 118 -10.02 -6.32 1.43
CA LYS A 118 -10.70 -5.27 2.19
C LYS A 118 -9.73 -4.20 2.70
N HIS A 119 -8.52 -4.57 3.12
CA HIS A 119 -7.48 -3.58 3.44
C HIS A 119 -7.13 -2.73 2.22
N ILE A 120 -6.88 -3.37 1.07
CA ILE A 120 -6.55 -2.70 -0.19
C ILE A 120 -7.64 -1.69 -0.57
N GLN A 121 -8.91 -2.07 -0.49
CA GLN A 121 -10.06 -1.19 -0.76
C GLN A 121 -10.10 0.01 0.21
N LEU A 122 -9.91 -0.24 1.50
CA LEU A 122 -9.94 0.79 2.53
C LEU A 122 -8.82 1.82 2.34
N ILE A 123 -7.56 1.38 2.24
CA ILE A 123 -6.42 2.31 2.11
C ILE A 123 -6.47 3.06 0.77
N SER A 124 -6.99 2.42 -0.28
CA SER A 124 -7.23 3.07 -1.57
C SER A 124 -8.26 4.19 -1.48
N THR A 125 -9.40 3.93 -0.81
CA THR A 125 -10.44 4.94 -0.54
C THR A 125 -9.87 6.12 0.24
N ILE A 126 -9.09 5.86 1.29
CA ILE A 126 -8.47 6.93 2.10
C ILE A 126 -7.49 7.74 1.24
N SER A 127 -6.72 7.08 0.37
CA SER A 127 -5.77 7.76 -0.52
C SER A 127 -6.45 8.68 -1.53
N SER A 128 -7.61 8.29 -2.07
CA SER A 128 -8.41 9.13 -2.97
C SER A 128 -8.91 10.39 -2.26
N LYS A 129 -9.56 10.19 -1.10
CA LYS A 129 -10.08 11.31 -0.30
C LYS A 129 -9.00 12.29 0.12
N TYR A 130 -7.79 11.79 0.40
CA TYR A 130 -6.65 12.65 0.71
C TYR A 130 -6.26 13.54 -0.48
N MET A 131 -6.30 13.00 -1.70
CA MET A 131 -5.96 13.75 -2.92
C MET A 131 -7.05 14.73 -3.32
N GLU A 132 -8.33 14.34 -3.19
CA GLU A 132 -9.49 15.23 -3.38
C GLU A 132 -9.41 16.47 -2.48
N GLU A 133 -9.30 16.28 -1.17
CA GLU A 133 -9.20 17.38 -0.18
C GLU A 133 -7.95 18.25 -0.37
N LYS A 134 -6.90 17.71 -1.01
CA LYS A 134 -5.69 18.47 -1.34
C LYS A 134 -5.86 19.31 -2.61
N ASN A 135 -6.61 18.81 -3.59
CA ASN A 135 -6.82 19.49 -4.88
C ASN A 135 -7.92 20.57 -4.82
N GLU A 136 -8.80 20.52 -3.81
CA GLU A 136 -9.81 21.55 -3.53
C GLU A 136 -9.23 22.84 -2.90
N LYS A 137 -7.90 22.94 -2.75
CA LYS A 137 -7.18 24.11 -2.20
C LYS A 137 -6.09 24.58 -3.16
#